data_AF-A0A7C6HBA6-F1
#
_entry.id   AF-A0A7C6HBA6-F1
#
_cell.length_a   1.000
_cell.length_b   1.000
_cell.length_c   1.000
_cell.angle_alpha   90.00
_cell.angle_beta   90.00
_cell.angle_gamma   90.00
#
_symmetry.space_group_name_H-M   'P 1'
#
loop_
_entity.id
_entity.type
_entity.pdbx_description
1 polymer ?
#
loop_
_entity_poly.entity_id
_entity_poly.type
_entity_poly.pdbx_seq_one_letter_code
_entity_poly.pdbx_strand_id
1 'polypeptide(L)'
;MITLVAFAATGYCGIHPGWNYPVLAQDILNWEVAFLNTFSVASTRALNSIRNFVDREIGKWQKQGVRVDVRESSSGGSLILHCLPSGQGYHNSSNQVHRKIKSSIANGLSDIIIDEYEKFLVVKLIDANYAYLSEKDRALLKAKALRVLNNGRGNGYSVKRSQRKSRVWAKLSEYLEREDQIILEGFITFRLKDYLEDLFDFVDHMVREHLINREYREFLRL
;
A
#
# COMPACT_ATOMS: atom_id res chain seq x y z
N MET A 1 -39.07 -13.37 16.42
CA MET A 1 -38.64 -14.63 15.77
C MET A 1 -37.98 -14.26 14.45
N ILE A 2 -36.65 -14.23 14.42
CA ILE A 2 -35.89 -14.04 13.19
C ILE A 2 -35.10 -15.33 12.99
N THR A 3 -35.33 -15.95 11.84
CA THR A 3 -34.86 -17.28 11.45
C THR A 3 -33.34 -17.27 11.28
N LEU A 4 -32.63 -18.13 12.04
CA LEU A 4 -31.23 -18.46 11.78
C LEU A 4 -31.15 -19.19 10.44
N VAL A 5 -30.48 -18.59 9.46
CA VAL A 5 -30.01 -19.32 8.28
C VAL A 5 -28.68 -19.96 8.66
N ALA A 6 -28.72 -21.27 8.90
CA ALA A 6 -27.54 -22.11 9.03
C ALA A 6 -26.84 -22.19 7.66
N PHE A 7 -25.69 -21.53 7.51
CA PHE A 7 -24.79 -21.84 6.41
C PHE A 7 -23.92 -23.03 6.82
N ALA A 8 -24.22 -24.16 6.20
CA ALA A 8 -23.50 -25.41 6.34
C ALA A 8 -22.03 -25.24 5.92
N ALA A 9 -21.13 -25.65 6.83
CA ALA A 9 -19.73 -25.85 6.54
C ALA A 9 -19.55 -27.09 5.67
N THR A 10 -19.00 -26.93 4.47
CA THR A 10 -18.39 -28.02 3.71
C THR A 10 -17.03 -27.57 3.18
N GLY A 11 -15.96 -28.25 3.63
CA GLY A 11 -14.66 -28.27 2.94
C GLY A 11 -13.46 -27.97 3.82
N TYR A 12 -12.91 -29.00 4.45
CA TYR A 12 -11.68 -29.02 5.25
C TYR A 12 -10.42 -28.52 4.51
N CYS A 13 -9.55 -27.78 5.23
CA CYS A 13 -8.10 -28.00 5.19
C CYS A 13 -7.49 -27.69 6.57
N GLY A 14 -6.64 -28.59 7.06
CA GLY A 14 -6.41 -28.87 8.49
C GLY A 14 -5.90 -27.72 9.37
N ILE A 15 -6.53 -27.60 10.54
CA ILE A 15 -6.23 -26.62 11.59
C ILE A 15 -5.40 -27.31 12.68
N HIS A 16 -4.31 -26.65 13.11
CA HIS A 16 -3.47 -27.03 14.25
C HIS A 16 -4.31 -27.25 15.54
N PRO A 17 -3.89 -28.15 16.46
CA PRO A 17 -4.65 -28.56 17.64
C PRO A 17 -4.54 -27.55 18.79
N GLY A 18 -5.07 -26.34 18.61
CA GLY A 18 -4.99 -25.28 19.63
C GLY A 18 -6.16 -24.31 19.72
N TRP A 19 -7.14 -24.39 18.81
CA TRP A 19 -8.32 -23.52 18.85
C TRP A 19 -9.58 -24.37 18.93
N ASN A 20 -10.17 -24.42 20.13
CA ASN A 20 -11.51 -24.97 20.31
C ASN A 20 -12.52 -24.11 19.53
N TYR A 21 -13.43 -24.77 18.82
CA TYR A 21 -14.62 -24.12 18.28
C TYR A 21 -15.40 -23.44 19.42
N PRO A 22 -16.01 -22.26 19.19
CA PRO A 22 -16.78 -21.56 20.21
C PRO A 22 -17.94 -22.44 20.69
N VAL A 23 -17.96 -22.79 21.98
CA VAL A 23 -18.97 -23.69 22.58
C VAL A 23 -20.10 -22.87 23.23
N LEU A 24 -19.84 -21.61 23.58
CA LEU A 24 -20.80 -20.71 24.23
C LEU A 24 -21.24 -19.59 23.30
N ALA A 25 -22.48 -19.11 23.47
CA ALA A 25 -23.02 -17.97 22.73
C ALA A 25 -22.15 -16.68 22.89
N GLN A 26 -21.47 -16.55 24.03
CA GLN A 26 -20.51 -15.47 24.29
C GLN A 26 -19.27 -15.54 23.37
N ASP A 27 -18.85 -16.74 22.99
CA ASP A 27 -17.69 -16.96 22.11
C ASP A 27 -18.02 -16.66 20.64
N ILE A 28 -19.29 -16.86 20.25
CA ILE A 28 -19.83 -16.44 18.93
C ILE A 28 -19.88 -14.91 18.83
N LEU A 29 -20.32 -14.22 19.89
CA LEU A 29 -20.29 -12.75 19.98
C LEU A 29 -18.84 -12.21 19.95
N ASN A 30 -17.91 -12.86 20.65
CA ASN A 30 -16.49 -12.50 20.61
C ASN A 30 -15.87 -12.72 19.21
N TRP A 31 -16.32 -13.74 18.48
CA TRP A 31 -15.92 -14.00 17.09
C TRP A 31 -16.47 -12.94 16.12
N GLU A 32 -17.74 -12.55 16.24
CA GLU A 32 -18.32 -11.47 15.42
C GLU A 32 -17.61 -10.13 15.68
N VAL A 33 -17.26 -9.85 16.95
CA VAL A 33 -16.47 -8.67 17.33
C VAL A 33 -15.02 -8.76 16.82
N ALA A 34 -14.44 -9.95 16.70
CA ALA A 34 -13.12 -10.15 16.09
C ALA A 34 -13.14 -9.93 14.57
N PHE A 35 -14.23 -10.28 13.89
CA PHE A 35 -14.42 -10.02 12.46
C PHE A 35 -14.53 -8.50 12.17
N LEU A 36 -15.17 -7.74 13.06
CA LEU A 36 -15.28 -6.28 12.97
C LEU A 36 -13.96 -5.51 13.19
N ASN A 37 -12.89 -6.19 13.61
CA ASN A 37 -11.56 -5.58 13.80
C ASN A 37 -10.47 -6.23 12.93
N THR A 38 -10.86 -6.81 11.81
CA THR A 38 -9.92 -7.37 10.84
C THR A 38 -9.63 -6.34 9.75
N PHE A 39 -8.34 -6.07 9.52
CA PHE A 39 -7.86 -5.22 8.45
C PHE A 39 -7.08 -6.06 7.44
N SER A 40 -7.17 -5.79 6.14
CA SER A 40 -6.38 -6.55 5.15
C SER A 40 -5.71 -5.65 4.13
N VAL A 41 -4.42 -5.88 3.90
CA VAL A 41 -3.64 -5.31 2.81
C VAL A 41 -3.35 -6.39 1.78
N ALA A 42 -3.97 -6.31 0.62
CA ALA A 42 -3.63 -7.12 -0.54
C ALA A 42 -2.71 -6.33 -1.48
N SER A 43 -1.74 -7.04 -2.04
CA SER A 43 -0.72 -6.46 -2.89
C SER A 43 -0.02 -7.54 -3.71
N THR A 44 -0.01 -7.37 -5.03
CA THR A 44 0.76 -8.24 -5.94
C THR A 44 2.24 -7.90 -5.97
N ARG A 45 2.61 -6.71 -5.48
CA ARG A 45 4.00 -6.22 -5.40
C ARG A 45 4.33 -5.74 -3.99
N ALA A 46 5.61 -5.48 -3.71
CA ALA A 46 6.07 -4.91 -2.45
C ALA A 46 5.65 -5.67 -1.17
N LEU A 47 5.27 -6.97 -1.26
CA LEU A 47 4.74 -7.74 -0.14
C LEU A 47 5.73 -7.81 1.03
N ASN A 48 7.02 -7.96 0.74
CA ASN A 48 8.07 -7.96 1.74
C ASN A 48 8.18 -6.61 2.46
N SER A 49 8.02 -5.49 1.74
CA SER A 49 8.08 -4.17 2.36
C SER A 49 6.86 -3.86 3.20
N ILE A 50 5.68 -4.35 2.79
CA ILE A 50 4.47 -4.28 3.60
C ILE A 50 4.64 -5.12 4.87
N ARG A 51 5.14 -6.37 4.75
CA ARG A 51 5.45 -7.23 5.90
C ARG A 51 6.42 -6.56 6.86
N ASN A 52 7.57 -6.12 6.35
CA ASN A 52 8.59 -5.43 7.14
C ASN A 52 8.04 -4.17 7.81
N PHE A 53 7.13 -3.44 7.16
CA PHE A 53 6.46 -2.29 7.75
C PHE A 53 5.56 -2.72 8.92
N VAL A 54 4.67 -3.69 8.68
CA VAL A 54 3.76 -4.22 9.69
C VAL A 54 4.54 -4.73 10.90
N ASP A 55 5.58 -5.55 10.69
CA ASP A 55 6.39 -6.13 11.77
C ASP A 55 7.02 -5.07 12.69
N ARG A 56 7.45 -3.94 12.11
CA ARG A 56 7.98 -2.80 12.89
C ARG A 56 6.90 -2.06 13.68
N GLU A 57 5.67 -2.03 13.19
CA GLU A 57 4.56 -1.32 13.84
C GLU A 57 3.85 -2.16 14.89
N ILE A 58 3.85 -3.50 14.79
CA ILE A 58 3.20 -4.41 15.76
C ILE A 58 3.59 -4.06 17.20
N GLY A 59 4.88 -3.87 17.48
CA GLY A 59 5.34 -3.55 18.83
C GLY A 59 4.80 -2.22 19.36
N LYS A 60 4.51 -1.25 18.48
CA LYS A 60 3.90 0.03 18.86
C LYS A 60 2.42 -0.14 19.17
N TRP A 61 1.71 -0.95 18.38
CA TRP A 61 0.29 -1.25 18.60
C TRP A 61 0.06 -2.08 19.86
N GLN A 62 0.94 -3.06 20.14
CA GLN A 62 0.91 -3.86 21.36
C GLN A 62 1.10 -3.02 22.62
N LYS A 63 2.02 -2.06 22.62
CA LYS A 63 2.19 -1.10 23.72
C LYS A 63 0.95 -0.22 23.95
N GLN A 64 0.09 -0.09 22.96
CA GLN A 64 -1.17 0.66 23.04
C GLN A 64 -2.37 -0.23 23.42
N GLY A 65 -2.11 -1.50 23.82
CA GLY A 65 -3.15 -2.43 24.24
C GLY A 65 -3.84 -3.19 23.11
N VAL A 66 -3.18 -3.34 21.95
CA VAL A 66 -3.70 -4.08 20.80
C VAL A 66 -2.90 -5.34 20.57
N ARG A 67 -3.53 -6.50 20.61
CA ARG A 67 -2.94 -7.73 20.08
C ARG A 67 -3.14 -7.75 18.58
N VAL A 68 -2.06 -7.82 17.82
CA VAL A 68 -2.13 -7.93 16.36
C VAL A 68 -1.61 -9.31 15.97
N ASP A 69 -2.46 -10.09 15.33
CA ASP A 69 -2.10 -11.34 14.66
C ASP A 69 -2.02 -11.08 13.15
N VAL A 70 -0.93 -11.53 12.53
CA VAL A 70 -0.68 -11.29 11.10
C VAL A 70 -0.71 -12.63 10.39
N ARG A 71 -1.61 -12.76 9.42
CA ARG A 71 -1.76 -13.95 8.58
C ARG A 71 -1.51 -13.60 7.13
N GLU A 72 -0.88 -14.51 6.42
CA GLU A 72 -0.77 -14.43 4.97
C GLU A 72 -1.86 -15.31 4.33
N SER A 73 -2.43 -14.86 3.22
CA SER A 73 -3.37 -15.70 2.47
C SER A 73 -2.64 -16.90 1.85
N SER A 74 -3.33 -18.03 1.74
CA SER A 74 -2.80 -19.27 1.15
C SER A 74 -2.39 -19.13 -0.33
N SER A 75 -2.90 -18.11 -1.03
CA SER A 75 -2.54 -17.79 -2.42
C SER A 75 -1.26 -16.94 -2.56
N GLY A 76 -0.72 -16.42 -1.46
CA GLY A 76 0.24 -15.31 -1.48
C GLY A 76 -0.41 -14.00 -1.97
N GLY A 77 0.28 -12.89 -1.74
CA GLY A 77 -0.15 -11.57 -2.24
C GLY A 77 -1.20 -10.84 -1.39
N SER A 78 -1.49 -11.32 -0.19
CA SER A 78 -2.26 -10.55 0.80
C SER A 78 -1.83 -10.84 2.23
N LEU A 79 -1.72 -9.78 3.01
CA LEU A 79 -1.50 -9.79 4.44
C LEU A 79 -2.80 -9.38 5.14
N ILE A 80 -3.32 -10.28 5.96
CA ILE A 80 -4.49 -10.08 6.80
C ILE A 80 -4.01 -9.80 8.21
N LEU A 81 -4.42 -8.66 8.75
CA LEU A 81 -4.11 -8.18 10.08
C LEU A 81 -5.36 -8.33 10.96
N HIS A 82 -5.32 -9.26 11.90
CA HIS A 82 -6.34 -9.38 12.93
C HIS A 82 -5.95 -8.52 14.12
N CYS A 83 -6.61 -7.38 14.28
CA CYS A 83 -6.34 -6.43 15.36
C CYS A 83 -7.31 -6.68 16.52
N LEU A 84 -6.89 -7.46 17.49
CA LEU A 84 -7.70 -7.79 18.66
C LEU A 84 -7.44 -6.80 19.81
N PRO A 85 -8.50 -6.27 20.42
CA PRO A 85 -8.42 -5.59 21.71
C PRO A 85 -7.71 -6.39 22.80
N SER A 86 -6.85 -5.75 23.60
CA SER A 86 -6.29 -6.35 24.81
C SER A 86 -6.70 -5.55 26.06
N GLY A 87 -7.83 -5.89 26.67
CA GLY A 87 -8.23 -5.39 28.01
C GLY A 87 -9.72 -5.07 28.17
N GLN A 88 -10.21 -5.06 29.42
CA GLN A 88 -11.64 -4.89 29.79
C GLN A 88 -12.19 -3.44 29.67
N GLY A 89 -11.39 -2.44 29.29
CA GLY A 89 -11.80 -1.03 29.22
C GLY A 89 -12.22 -0.52 27.82
N TYR A 90 -12.52 -1.42 26.89
CA TYR A 90 -12.35 -1.16 25.46
C TYR A 90 -13.48 -0.38 24.77
N HIS A 91 -14.63 -0.19 25.41
CA HIS A 91 -15.85 0.24 24.70
C HIS A 91 -15.85 1.73 24.28
N ASN A 92 -15.06 2.60 24.93
CA ASN A 92 -14.90 4.02 24.54
C ASN A 92 -13.56 4.33 23.86
N SER A 93 -12.58 3.42 23.94
CA SER A 93 -11.21 3.59 23.43
C SER A 93 -10.95 2.88 22.10
N SER A 94 -11.79 1.91 21.73
CA SER A 94 -11.67 1.08 20.51
C SER A 94 -11.54 1.90 19.24
N ASN A 95 -12.43 2.88 19.04
CA ASN A 95 -12.46 3.74 17.87
C ASN A 95 -11.24 4.66 17.77
N GLN A 96 -10.62 5.04 18.89
CA GLN A 96 -9.39 5.83 18.85
C GLN A 96 -8.19 4.99 18.45
N VAL A 97 -8.12 3.77 18.96
CA VAL A 97 -7.04 2.82 18.66
C VAL A 97 -7.12 2.34 17.21
N HIS A 98 -8.31 1.99 16.73
CA HIS A 98 -8.54 1.62 15.32
C HIS A 98 -8.10 2.72 14.35
N ARG A 99 -8.48 3.98 14.64
CA ARG A 99 -8.04 5.14 13.86
C ARG A 99 -6.52 5.33 13.87
N LYS A 100 -5.86 5.10 15.00
CA LYS A 100 -4.38 5.16 15.08
C LYS A 100 -3.71 4.09 14.23
N ILE A 101 -4.25 2.87 14.22
CA ILE A 101 -3.74 1.78 13.37
C ILE A 101 -3.92 2.16 11.90
N LYS A 102 -5.14 2.56 11.49
CA LYS A 102 -5.43 2.99 10.12
C LYS A 102 -4.53 4.14 9.67
N SER A 103 -4.29 5.12 10.54
CA SER A 103 -3.38 6.24 10.27
C SER A 103 -1.92 5.79 10.12
N SER A 104 -1.45 4.87 10.97
CA SER A 104 -0.11 4.27 10.83
C SER A 104 0.03 3.51 9.53
N ILE A 105 -0.97 2.68 9.18
CA ILE A 105 -1.02 1.93 7.92
C ILE A 105 -1.03 2.88 6.72
N ALA A 106 -1.88 3.92 6.71
CA ALA A 106 -1.89 4.92 5.64
C ALA A 106 -0.50 5.56 5.46
N ASN A 107 0.19 5.89 6.55
CA ASN A 107 1.54 6.42 6.49
C ASN A 107 2.54 5.40 5.92
N GLY A 108 2.54 4.16 6.40
CA GLY A 108 3.42 3.11 5.89
C GLY A 108 3.21 2.78 4.42
N LEU A 109 1.94 2.61 4.02
CA LEU A 109 1.56 2.37 2.63
C LEU A 109 1.94 3.55 1.74
N SER A 110 1.83 4.80 2.22
CA SER A 110 2.28 5.95 1.44
C SER A 110 3.79 5.94 1.18
N ASP A 111 4.61 5.49 2.13
CA ASP A 111 6.05 5.31 1.89
C ASP A 111 6.30 4.21 0.86
N ILE A 112 5.62 3.08 0.97
CA ILE A 112 5.77 1.94 0.02
C ILE A 112 5.34 2.34 -1.39
N ILE A 113 4.25 3.08 -1.54
CA ILE A 113 3.80 3.57 -2.85
C ILE A 113 4.86 4.47 -3.48
N ILE A 114 5.43 5.42 -2.72
CA ILE A 114 6.45 6.32 -3.24
C ILE A 114 7.79 5.60 -3.51
N ASP A 115 8.19 4.69 -2.63
CA ASP A 115 9.53 4.11 -2.71
C ASP A 115 9.63 2.93 -3.69
N GLU A 116 8.50 2.29 -4.03
CA GLU A 116 8.47 1.13 -4.92
C GLU A 116 7.51 1.26 -6.10
N TYR A 117 6.25 1.62 -5.85
CA TYR A 117 5.26 1.70 -6.93
C TYR A 117 5.54 2.86 -7.88
N GLU A 118 5.85 4.05 -7.36
CA GLU A 118 6.18 5.23 -8.18
C GLU A 118 7.33 4.93 -9.15
N LYS A 119 8.41 4.35 -8.63
CA LYS A 119 9.59 3.98 -9.43
C LYS A 119 9.25 2.94 -10.50
N PHE A 120 8.47 1.93 -10.13
CA PHE A 120 8.01 0.91 -11.06
C PHE A 120 7.13 1.48 -12.18
N LEU A 121 6.17 2.34 -11.82
CA LEU A 121 5.26 2.99 -12.75
C LEU A 121 6.03 3.86 -13.75
N VAL A 122 6.99 4.64 -13.28
CA VAL A 122 7.86 5.47 -14.15
C VAL A 122 8.65 4.62 -15.14
N VAL A 123 9.24 3.51 -14.68
CA VAL A 123 9.96 2.59 -15.58
C VAL A 123 9.02 1.99 -16.61
N LYS A 124 7.83 1.53 -16.18
CA LYS A 124 6.78 0.98 -17.06
C LYS A 124 6.30 2.00 -18.09
N LEU A 125 6.08 3.25 -17.70
CA LEU A 125 5.67 4.33 -18.60
C LEU A 125 6.74 4.59 -19.67
N ILE A 126 8.01 4.63 -19.28
CA ILE A 126 9.12 4.79 -20.23
C ILE A 126 9.16 3.63 -21.23
N ASP A 127 9.04 2.39 -20.74
CA ASP A 127 9.10 1.21 -21.59
C ASP A 127 7.91 1.09 -22.54
N ALA A 128 6.71 1.42 -22.07
CA ALA A 128 5.48 1.30 -22.86
C ALA A 128 5.35 2.42 -23.90
N ASN A 129 5.61 3.67 -23.51
CA ASN A 129 5.27 4.84 -24.34
C ASN A 129 6.43 5.33 -25.20
N TYR A 130 7.66 4.91 -24.92
CA TYR A 130 8.87 5.42 -25.60
C TYR A 130 9.75 4.29 -26.14
N ALA A 131 9.11 3.21 -26.61
CA ALA A 131 9.77 2.05 -27.20
C ALA A 131 10.61 2.37 -28.45
N TYR A 132 10.35 3.51 -29.12
CA TYR A 132 11.13 4.00 -30.27
C TYR A 132 12.54 4.49 -29.91
N LEU A 133 12.80 4.81 -28.64
CA LEU A 133 14.15 5.14 -28.16
C LEU A 133 15.02 3.89 -28.13
N SER A 134 16.34 4.05 -28.32
CA SER A 134 17.27 2.93 -28.16
C SER A 134 17.25 2.38 -26.73
N GLU A 135 17.60 1.11 -26.52
CA GLU A 135 17.69 0.53 -25.17
C GLU A 135 18.62 1.31 -24.25
N LYS A 136 19.75 1.78 -24.80
CA LYS A 136 20.72 2.61 -24.11
C LYS A 136 20.11 3.95 -23.67
N ASP A 137 19.34 4.61 -24.55
CA ASP A 137 18.68 5.86 -24.23
C ASP A 137 17.59 5.67 -23.17
N ARG A 138 16.77 4.61 -23.29
CA ARG A 138 15.76 4.27 -22.27
C ARG A 138 16.40 3.99 -20.92
N ALA A 139 17.52 3.26 -20.88
CA ALA A 139 18.24 2.99 -19.64
C ALA A 139 18.76 4.28 -18.99
N LEU A 140 19.38 5.17 -19.77
CA LEU A 140 19.86 6.47 -19.28
C LEU A 140 18.71 7.35 -18.76
N LEU A 141 17.59 7.38 -19.50
CA LEU A 141 16.39 8.12 -19.13
C LEU A 141 15.80 7.60 -17.82
N LYS A 142 15.63 6.28 -17.67
CA LYS A 142 15.14 5.67 -16.42
C LYS A 142 16.05 6.02 -15.24
N ALA A 143 17.36 5.88 -15.39
CA ALA A 143 18.31 6.23 -14.34
C ALA A 143 18.20 7.72 -13.95
N LYS A 144 18.09 8.61 -14.94
CA LYS A 144 17.90 10.06 -14.71
C LYS A 144 16.57 10.33 -13.99
N ALA A 145 15.47 9.73 -14.44
CA ALA A 145 14.14 9.92 -13.86
C ALA A 145 14.09 9.44 -12.40
N LEU A 146 14.57 8.23 -12.12
CA LEU A 146 14.64 7.68 -10.76
C LEU A 146 15.51 8.54 -9.83
N ARG A 147 16.62 9.08 -10.33
CA ARG A 147 17.46 10.01 -9.57
C ARG A 147 16.72 11.30 -9.23
N VAL A 148 15.96 11.86 -10.17
CA VAL A 148 15.16 13.07 -9.94
C VAL A 148 14.07 12.81 -8.90
N LEU A 149 13.38 11.67 -8.97
CA LEU A 149 12.35 11.29 -7.99
C LEU A 149 12.91 11.15 -6.58
N ASN A 150 14.11 10.56 -6.42
CA ASN A 150 14.77 10.37 -5.13
C ASN A 150 15.33 11.67 -4.54
N ASN A 151 16.02 12.48 -5.35
CA ASN A 151 16.80 13.61 -4.84
C ASN A 151 15.97 14.88 -4.65
N GLY A 152 14.77 14.96 -5.24
CA GLY A 152 13.78 15.99 -4.94
C GLY A 152 14.35 17.41 -4.87
N ARG A 153 15.22 17.79 -5.82
CA ARG A 153 15.68 19.16 -6.16
C ARG A 153 16.81 19.09 -7.19
N GLY A 154 16.75 20.00 -8.17
CA GLY A 154 17.82 20.24 -9.15
C GLY A 154 17.38 20.94 -10.44
N ASN A 155 16.10 20.83 -10.85
CA ASN A 155 15.66 21.34 -12.16
C ASN A 155 14.31 22.08 -12.16
N GLY A 156 13.67 22.35 -11.01
CA GLY A 156 12.43 23.15 -10.95
C GLY A 156 11.13 22.41 -11.34
N TYR A 157 11.20 21.19 -11.87
CA TYR A 157 10.02 20.47 -12.39
C TYR A 157 9.52 19.33 -11.49
N SER A 158 10.32 18.79 -10.58
CA SER A 158 9.88 17.71 -9.69
C SER A 158 9.40 18.22 -8.33
N VAL A 159 8.13 17.99 -8.02
CA VAL A 159 7.56 18.14 -6.66
C VAL A 159 8.41 17.33 -5.66
N LYS A 160 8.65 17.83 -4.44
CA LYS A 160 9.48 17.09 -3.46
C LYS A 160 8.86 15.74 -3.11
N ARG A 161 9.70 14.72 -2.81
CA ARG A 161 9.23 13.40 -2.35
C ARG A 161 8.21 13.52 -1.21
N SER A 162 8.47 14.40 -0.23
CA SER A 162 7.57 14.62 0.91
C SER A 162 6.20 15.16 0.51
N GLN A 163 6.13 16.04 -0.49
CA GLN A 163 4.88 16.59 -1.02
C GLN A 163 4.09 15.51 -1.78
N ARG A 164 4.76 14.71 -2.61
CA ARG A 164 4.14 13.56 -3.31
C ARG A 164 3.60 12.54 -2.31
N LYS A 165 4.42 12.15 -1.33
CA LYS A 165 4.01 11.28 -0.21
C LYS A 165 2.78 11.84 0.51
N SER A 166 2.78 13.13 0.84
CA SER A 166 1.65 13.75 1.56
C SER A 166 0.33 13.63 0.80
N ARG A 167 0.35 13.82 -0.54
CA ARG A 167 -0.84 13.64 -1.39
C ARG A 167 -1.33 12.19 -1.38
N VAL A 168 -0.43 11.22 -1.53
CA VAL A 168 -0.76 9.79 -1.46
C VAL A 168 -1.30 9.41 -0.08
N TRP A 169 -0.65 9.89 0.99
CA TRP A 169 -1.08 9.67 2.37
C TRP A 169 -2.48 10.23 2.65
N ALA A 170 -2.80 11.42 2.14
CA ALA A 170 -4.13 12.02 2.30
C ALA A 170 -5.22 11.13 1.68
N LYS A 171 -4.99 10.63 0.46
CA LYS A 171 -5.92 9.71 -0.23
C LYS A 171 -6.05 8.37 0.48
N LEU A 172 -4.94 7.83 1.00
CA LEU A 172 -4.96 6.59 1.78
C LEU A 172 -5.73 6.79 3.09
N SER A 173 -5.49 7.89 3.80
CA SER A 173 -6.18 8.20 5.06
C SER A 173 -7.68 8.33 4.85
N GLU A 174 -8.10 9.09 3.81
CA GLU A 174 -9.49 9.23 3.41
C GLU A 174 -10.16 7.88 3.11
N TYR A 175 -9.46 7.01 2.38
CA TYR A 175 -9.98 5.68 2.01
C TYR A 175 -10.09 4.75 3.23
N LEU A 176 -9.03 4.68 4.04
CA LEU A 176 -8.98 3.80 5.19
C LEU A 176 -9.88 4.27 6.34
N GLU A 177 -10.32 5.53 6.38
CA GLU A 177 -11.38 5.94 7.31
C GLU A 177 -12.65 5.11 7.16
N ARG A 178 -12.98 4.70 5.93
CA ARG A 178 -14.24 4.01 5.59
C ARG A 178 -14.06 2.52 5.37
N GLU A 179 -12.90 2.13 4.83
CA GLU A 179 -12.63 0.75 4.44
C GLU A 179 -11.58 0.12 5.37
N ASP A 180 -11.81 -1.14 5.75
CA ASP A 180 -10.84 -1.95 6.51
C ASP A 180 -10.00 -2.85 5.58
N GLN A 181 -10.28 -2.83 4.28
CA GLN A 181 -9.58 -3.63 3.29
C GLN A 181 -9.03 -2.75 2.19
N ILE A 182 -7.80 -3.03 1.75
CA ILE A 182 -7.17 -2.34 0.64
C ILE A 182 -6.45 -3.33 -0.27
N ILE A 183 -6.74 -3.25 -1.57
CA ILE A 183 -5.93 -3.86 -2.62
C ILE A 183 -5.08 -2.73 -3.21
N LEU A 184 -3.77 -2.73 -2.98
CA LEU A 184 -2.90 -1.59 -3.31
C LEU A 184 -2.92 -1.24 -4.79
N GLU A 185 -2.87 -2.22 -5.70
CA GLU A 185 -2.91 -1.97 -7.14
C GLU A 185 -4.23 -1.34 -7.57
N GLY A 186 -5.35 -1.82 -7.02
CA GLY A 186 -6.67 -1.24 -7.26
C GLY A 186 -6.75 0.19 -6.74
N PHE A 187 -6.25 0.43 -5.52
CA PHE A 187 -6.20 1.77 -4.95
C PHE A 187 -5.38 2.73 -5.82
N ILE A 188 -4.17 2.33 -6.24
CA ILE A 188 -3.31 3.16 -7.10
C ILE A 188 -4.00 3.45 -8.43
N THR A 189 -4.57 2.43 -9.07
CA THR A 189 -5.18 2.56 -10.41
C THR A 189 -6.43 3.45 -10.39
N PHE A 190 -7.29 3.28 -9.38
CA PHE A 190 -8.61 3.90 -9.40
C PHE A 190 -8.71 5.15 -8.53
N ARG A 191 -7.94 5.24 -7.43
CA ARG A 191 -8.03 6.33 -6.45
C ARG A 191 -6.89 7.34 -6.54
N LEU A 192 -5.79 7.01 -7.22
CA LEU A 192 -4.65 7.92 -7.43
C LEU A 192 -4.52 8.42 -8.89
N LYS A 193 -5.63 8.59 -9.61
CA LYS A 193 -5.63 8.99 -11.03
C LYS A 193 -4.84 10.28 -11.29
N ASP A 194 -5.15 11.35 -10.57
CA ASP A 194 -4.46 12.65 -10.72
C ASP A 194 -2.94 12.51 -10.46
N TYR A 195 -2.57 11.62 -9.54
CA TYR A 195 -1.16 11.35 -9.26
C TYR A 195 -0.48 10.51 -10.35
N LEU A 196 -1.21 9.58 -10.99
CA LEU A 196 -0.71 8.86 -12.16
C LEU A 196 -0.55 9.79 -13.37
N GLU A 197 -1.45 10.76 -13.54
CA GLU A 197 -1.33 11.82 -14.56
C GLU A 197 -0.08 12.67 -14.31
N ASP A 198 0.18 13.09 -13.08
CA ASP A 198 1.43 13.80 -12.74
C ASP A 198 2.69 12.98 -13.05
N LEU A 199 2.64 11.65 -12.85
CA LEU A 199 3.76 10.76 -13.20
C LEU A 199 3.94 10.65 -14.72
N PHE A 200 2.84 10.64 -15.49
CA PHE A 200 2.90 10.67 -16.94
C PHE A 200 3.53 11.98 -17.43
N ASP A 201 3.05 13.13 -16.96
CA ASP A 201 3.58 14.45 -17.32
C ASP A 201 5.05 14.60 -16.94
N PHE A 202 5.43 14.08 -15.78
CA PHE A 202 6.83 14.02 -15.36
C PHE A 202 7.69 13.21 -16.34
N VAL A 203 7.25 12.00 -16.72
CA VAL A 203 8.00 11.16 -17.67
C VAL A 203 8.11 11.84 -19.03
N ASP A 204 7.02 12.43 -19.51
CA ASP A 204 6.96 13.09 -20.82
C ASP A 204 7.89 14.31 -20.89
N HIS A 205 7.92 15.11 -19.82
CA HIS A 205 8.91 16.18 -19.68
C HIS A 205 10.35 15.64 -19.67
N MET A 206 10.62 14.56 -18.93
CA MET A 206 11.96 13.96 -18.88
C MET A 206 12.44 13.45 -20.24
N VAL A 207 11.53 12.94 -21.07
CA VAL A 207 11.82 12.53 -22.45
C VAL A 207 12.13 13.73 -23.33
N ARG A 208 11.30 14.78 -23.32
CA ARG A 208 11.57 16.01 -24.08
C ARG A 208 12.96 16.57 -23.78
N GLU A 209 13.28 16.69 -22.50
CA GLU A 209 14.59 17.13 -22.04
C GLU A 209 15.72 16.22 -22.53
N HIS A 210 15.50 14.90 -22.53
CA HIS A 210 16.49 13.96 -23.03
C HIS A 210 16.75 14.12 -24.53
N LEU A 211 15.70 14.31 -25.32
CA LEU A 211 15.79 14.52 -26.77
C LEU A 211 16.53 15.82 -27.11
N ILE A 212 16.16 16.94 -26.48
CA ILE A 212 16.85 18.24 -26.66
C ILE A 212 18.35 18.12 -26.34
N ASN A 213 18.68 17.49 -25.21
CA ASN A 213 20.07 17.29 -24.80
C ASN A 213 20.85 16.35 -25.74
N ARG A 214 20.15 15.46 -26.47
CA ARG A 214 20.77 14.60 -27.49
C ARG A 214 21.01 15.39 -28.76
N GLU A 215 20.01 16.11 -29.26
CA GLU A 215 20.13 16.96 -30.46
C GLU A 215 21.26 17.98 -30.32
N TYR A 216 21.36 18.64 -29.16
CA TYR A 216 22.45 19.56 -28.87
C TYR A 216 23.84 18.91 -28.93
N ARG A 217 23.99 17.68 -28.40
CA ARG A 217 25.26 16.94 -28.44
C ARG A 217 25.64 16.49 -29.84
N GLU A 218 24.67 16.18 -30.69
CA GLU A 218 24.92 15.86 -32.09
C GLU A 218 25.29 17.12 -32.88
N PHE A 219 24.67 18.27 -32.59
CA PHE A 219 25.05 19.55 -33.20
C PHE A 219 26.51 19.93 -32.90
N LEU A 220 26.98 19.78 -31.66
CA LEU A 220 28.37 20.08 -31.29
C LEU A 220 29.42 19.12 -31.91
N ARG A 221 28.99 17.98 -32.46
CA ARG A 221 29.89 16.99 -33.10
C ARG A 221 30.03 17.20 -34.61
N LEU A 222 29.23 18.10 -35.20
CA LEU A 222 29.25 18.50 -36.60
C LEU A 222 30.09 19.78 -36.77
#